data_AF-A0A191V4H1-F1
#
_entry.id   AF-A0A191V4H1-F1
#
_cell.length_a   1.000
_cell.length_b   1.000
_cell.length_c   1.000
_cell.angle_alpha   90.00
_cell.angle_beta   90.00
_cell.angle_gamma   90.00
#
_symmetry.space_group_name_H-M   'P 1'
#
loop_
_entity.id
_entity.type
_entity.pdbx_description
1 polymer ?
#
loop_
_entity_poly.entity_id
_entity_poly.type
_entity_poly.pdbx_seq_one_letter_code
_entity_poly.pdbx_strand_id
1 'polypeptide(L)'
;MAEAEDQELRARKDRERDELYALDISGVEWHSAPGTEEHEERVEIAHLPEGAVAMRSSLDPGTVLRYTEAEWRAFVLGARDGEFDLEPAARDGEAAE
;
A
#
# COMPACT_ATOMS: atom_id res chain seq x y z
N MET A 1 26.19 12.46 -16.62
CA MET A 1 26.39 11.12 -16.01
C MET A 1 25.24 10.85 -15.07
N ALA A 2 25.17 11.51 -13.90
CA ALA A 2 24.07 11.36 -12.93
C ALA A 2 22.65 11.54 -13.50
N GLU A 3 22.43 12.52 -14.38
CA GLU A 3 21.11 12.73 -15.02
C GLU A 3 20.70 11.59 -15.97
N ALA A 4 21.67 10.93 -16.62
CA ALA A 4 21.38 9.80 -17.51
C ALA A 4 21.04 8.55 -16.69
N GLU A 5 21.79 8.31 -15.61
CA GLU A 5 21.56 7.19 -14.68
C GLU A 5 20.18 7.29 -13.99
N ASP A 6 19.76 8.50 -13.60
CA ASP A 6 18.43 8.74 -13.03
C ASP A 6 17.30 8.51 -14.05
N GLN A 7 17.51 8.94 -15.30
CA GLN A 7 16.56 8.66 -16.39
C GLN A 7 16.40 7.16 -16.65
N GLU A 8 17.50 6.40 -16.65
CA GLU A 8 17.46 4.95 -16.81
C GLU A 8 16.74 4.26 -15.66
N LEU A 9 16.95 4.72 -14.42
CA LEU A 9 16.26 4.21 -13.23
C LEU A 9 14.75 4.46 -13.30
N ARG A 10 14.33 5.68 -13.64
CA ARG A 10 12.92 6.02 -13.80
C ARG A 10 12.27 5.18 -14.89
N ALA A 11 12.90 5.06 -16.05
CA ALA A 11 12.39 4.24 -17.15
C ALA A 11 12.25 2.77 -16.76
N ARG A 12 13.17 2.22 -15.95
CA ARG A 12 13.05 0.86 -15.41
C ARG A 12 11.84 0.74 -14.47
N LYS A 13 11.69 1.67 -13.52
CA LYS A 13 10.56 1.69 -12.58
C LYS A 13 9.21 1.84 -13.27
N ASP A 14 9.15 2.68 -14.31
CA ASP A 14 7.92 2.86 -15.09
C ASP A 14 7.52 1.56 -15.80
N ARG A 15 8.48 0.85 -16.42
CA ARG A 15 8.20 -0.47 -17.03
C ARG A 15 7.70 -1.48 -16.00
N GLU A 16 8.37 -1.57 -14.86
CA GLU A 16 7.99 -2.48 -13.77
C GLU A 16 6.58 -2.16 -13.24
N ARG A 17 6.25 -0.86 -13.06
CA ARG A 17 4.90 -0.42 -12.71
C ARG A 17 3.89 -0.81 -13.79
N ASP A 18 4.19 -0.53 -15.05
CA ASP A 18 3.26 -0.78 -16.14
C ASP A 18 2.98 -2.29 -16.30
N GLU A 19 4.00 -3.14 -16.15
CA GLU A 19 3.87 -4.61 -16.09
C GLU A 19 3.02 -5.05 -14.91
N LEU A 20 3.25 -4.49 -13.72
CA LEU A 20 2.48 -4.79 -12.52
C LEU A 20 0.99 -4.40 -12.67
N TYR A 21 0.70 -3.27 -13.31
CA TYR A 21 -0.66 -2.80 -13.57
C TYR A 21 -1.33 -3.51 -14.75
N ALA A 22 -0.57 -4.17 -15.62
CA ALA A 22 -1.11 -5.01 -16.69
C ALA A 22 -1.61 -6.38 -16.21
N LEU A 23 -1.25 -6.82 -15.00
CA LEU A 23 -1.73 -8.09 -14.44
C LEU A 23 -3.27 -8.11 -14.33
N ASP A 24 -3.87 -9.23 -14.73
CA ASP A 24 -5.29 -9.49 -14.48
C ASP A 24 -5.51 -9.83 -13.01
N ILE A 25 -6.36 -9.04 -12.35
CA ILE A 25 -6.72 -9.21 -10.94
C ILE A 25 -8.19 -9.59 -10.76
N SER A 26 -8.90 -9.93 -11.84
CA SER A 26 -10.33 -10.24 -11.76
C SER A 26 -10.64 -11.51 -10.94
N GLY A 27 -9.69 -12.44 -10.86
CA GLY A 27 -9.81 -13.72 -10.17
C GLY A 27 -9.04 -13.84 -8.85
N VAL A 28 -8.48 -12.75 -8.33
CA VAL A 28 -7.67 -12.81 -7.09
C VAL A 28 -8.55 -12.88 -5.86
N GLU A 29 -8.07 -13.57 -4.83
CA GLU A 29 -8.71 -13.59 -3.52
C GLU A 29 -8.30 -12.36 -2.71
N TRP A 30 -9.31 -11.68 -2.14
CA TRP A 30 -9.12 -10.50 -1.32
C TRP A 30 -9.22 -10.87 0.15
N HIS A 31 -8.20 -10.51 0.92
CA HIS A 31 -8.09 -10.80 2.34
C HIS A 31 -8.15 -9.52 3.16
N SER A 32 -8.88 -9.56 4.25
CA SER A 32 -8.92 -8.50 5.26
C SER A 32 -8.14 -8.91 6.50
N ALA A 33 -7.88 -7.96 7.39
CA ALA A 33 -7.30 -8.27 8.69
C ALA A 33 -8.21 -9.23 9.49
N PRO A 34 -7.64 -10.15 10.30
CA PRO A 34 -8.43 -11.01 11.18
C PRO A 34 -9.25 -10.18 12.17
N GLY A 35 -10.51 -10.57 12.38
CA GLY A 35 -11.40 -9.91 13.35
C GLY A 35 -12.07 -8.63 12.85
N THR A 36 -11.98 -8.32 11.56
CA THR A 36 -12.78 -7.25 10.94
C THR A 36 -14.12 -7.80 10.44
N GLU A 37 -15.21 -7.14 10.80
CA GLU A 37 -16.56 -7.50 10.38
C GLU A 37 -16.86 -6.97 8.96
N GLU A 38 -17.80 -7.61 8.24
CA GLU A 38 -18.14 -7.22 6.86
C GLU A 38 -18.65 -5.78 6.73
N HIS A 39 -19.21 -5.22 7.80
CA HIS A 39 -19.80 -3.88 7.83
C HIS A 39 -18.80 -2.77 8.17
N GLU A 40 -17.57 -3.11 8.55
CA GLU A 40 -16.54 -2.13 8.89
C GLU A 40 -15.75 -1.69 7.64
N GLU A 41 -15.33 -0.41 7.64
CA GLU A 41 -14.33 0.06 6.68
C GLU A 41 -13.02 -0.69 6.93
N ARG A 42 -12.46 -1.25 5.87
CA ARG A 42 -11.28 -2.11 5.98
C ARG A 42 -10.40 -2.05 4.75
N VAL A 43 -9.12 -2.25 4.98
CA VAL A 43 -8.15 -2.47 3.91
C VAL A 43 -8.18 -3.94 3.54
N GLU A 44 -8.25 -4.20 2.23
CA GLU A 44 -8.17 -5.53 1.66
C GLU A 44 -6.88 -5.64 0.84
N ILE A 45 -6.23 -6.80 0.93
CA ILE A 45 -5.04 -7.12 0.13
C ILE A 45 -5.25 -8.41 -0.66
N ALA A 46 -4.59 -8.52 -1.81
CA ALA A 46 -4.54 -9.74 -2.60
C ALA A 46 -3.09 -10.04 -3.01
N HIS A 47 -2.70 -11.30 -2.91
CA HIS A 47 -1.40 -11.77 -3.36
C HIS A 47 -1.37 -11.94 -4.88
N LEU A 48 -0.36 -11.37 -5.52
CA LEU A 48 -0.12 -11.44 -6.96
C LEU A 48 1.12 -12.31 -7.24
N PRO A 49 1.39 -12.66 -8.51
CA PRO A 49 2.62 -13.33 -8.90
C PRO A 49 3.88 -12.59 -8.43
N GLU A 50 4.99 -13.32 -8.31
CA GLU A 50 6.31 -12.76 -7.95
C GLU A 50 6.34 -12.03 -6.60
N GLY A 51 5.41 -12.34 -5.69
CA GLY A 51 5.35 -11.75 -4.36
C GLY A 51 4.77 -10.33 -4.33
N ALA A 52 4.27 -9.83 -5.46
CA ALA A 52 3.57 -8.55 -5.51
C ALA A 52 2.24 -8.59 -4.75
N VAL A 53 1.74 -7.41 -4.39
CA VAL A 53 0.51 -7.25 -3.58
C VAL A 53 -0.38 -6.17 -4.18
N ALA A 54 -1.66 -6.48 -4.36
CA ALA A 54 -2.69 -5.48 -4.58
C ALA A 54 -3.33 -5.07 -3.25
N MET A 55 -3.68 -3.80 -3.11
CA MET A 55 -4.35 -3.22 -1.94
C MET A 55 -5.51 -2.34 -2.39
N ARG A 56 -6.63 -2.39 -1.66
CA ARG A 56 -7.77 -1.50 -1.88
C ARG A 56 -8.52 -1.21 -0.57
N SER A 57 -9.35 -0.18 -0.59
CA SER A 57 -10.35 0.07 0.47
C SER A 57 -11.63 -0.70 0.16
N SER A 58 -12.29 -1.25 1.19
CA SER A 58 -13.63 -1.82 1.05
C SER A 58 -14.69 -0.80 0.65
N LEU A 59 -14.45 0.50 0.91
CA LEU A 59 -15.35 1.59 0.53
C LEU A 59 -15.24 1.98 -0.94
N ASP A 60 -14.09 1.73 -1.56
CA ASP A 60 -13.87 1.97 -2.99
C ASP A 60 -13.09 0.81 -3.62
N PRO A 61 -13.76 -0.33 -3.90
CA PRO A 61 -13.09 -1.51 -4.45
C PRO A 61 -12.54 -1.32 -5.87
N GLY A 62 -12.90 -0.22 -6.55
CA GLY A 62 -12.45 0.10 -7.90
C GLY A 62 -11.03 0.68 -7.93
N THR A 63 -10.60 1.32 -6.84
CA THR A 63 -9.26 1.90 -6.73
C THR A 63 -8.31 0.88 -6.11
N VAL A 64 -7.46 0.29 -6.96
CA VAL A 64 -6.48 -0.72 -6.54
C VAL A 64 -5.05 -0.20 -6.67
N LEU A 65 -4.35 -0.11 -5.55
CA LEU A 65 -2.91 0.12 -5.50
C LEU A 65 -2.19 -1.21 -5.68
N ARG A 66 -1.06 -1.22 -6.39
CA ARG A 66 -0.25 -2.43 -6.59
C ARG A 66 1.18 -2.14 -6.21
N TYR A 67 1.78 -3.06 -5.47
CA TYR A 67 3.14 -2.98 -4.96
C TYR A 67 3.94 -4.18 -5.44
N THR A 68 5.18 -3.94 -5.84
CA THR A 68 6.17 -5.01 -6.01
C THR A 68 6.46 -5.68 -4.66
N GLU A 69 7.05 -6.88 -4.68
CA GLU A 69 7.47 -7.56 -3.44
C GLU A 69 8.38 -6.66 -2.58
N ALA A 70 9.33 -5.96 -3.23
CA ALA A 70 10.28 -5.10 -2.56
C ALA A 70 9.60 -3.87 -1.91
N GLU A 71 8.68 -3.21 -2.62
CA GLU A 71 7.92 -2.08 -2.08
C GLU A 71 7.00 -2.53 -0.93
N TRP A 72 6.31 -3.66 -1.10
CA TRP A 72 5.44 -4.19 -0.05
C TRP A 72 6.22 -4.53 1.22
N ARG A 73 7.38 -5.18 1.06
CA ARG A 73 8.26 -5.50 2.18
C ARG A 73 8.75 -4.24 2.90
N ALA A 74 9.15 -3.21 2.15
CA ALA A 74 9.56 -1.94 2.73
C ALA A 74 8.41 -1.27 3.50
N PHE A 75 7.22 -1.23 2.90
CA PHE A 75 6.01 -0.68 3.53
C PHE A 75 5.68 -1.39 4.85
N VAL A 76 5.66 -2.72 4.86
CA VAL A 76 5.37 -3.51 6.08
C VAL A 76 6.43 -3.29 7.15
N LEU A 77 7.70 -3.18 6.77
CA LEU A 77 8.78 -2.92 7.73
C LEU A 77 8.65 -1.53 8.35
N GLY A 78 8.39 -0.48 7.56
CA GLY A 78 8.16 0.87 8.07
C GLY A 78 6.91 0.96 8.96
N ALA A 79 5.82 0.31 8.56
CA ALA A 79 4.61 0.25 9.37
C ALA A 79 4.84 -0.45 10.72
N ARG A 80 5.65 -1.51 10.75
CA ARG A 80 6.02 -2.21 11.98
C ARG A 80 6.97 -1.40 12.86
N ASP A 81 7.74 -0.50 12.27
CA ASP A 81 8.61 0.44 13.00
C ASP A 81 7.85 1.63 13.59
N GLY A 82 6.52 1.69 13.35
CA GLY A 82 5.67 2.77 13.86
C GLY A 82 5.73 4.05 13.04
N GLU A 83 6.23 4.02 11.80
CA GLU A 83 6.32 5.21 10.93
C GLU A 83 4.95 5.86 10.65
N PHE A 84 3.87 5.09 10.81
CA PHE A 84 2.48 5.54 10.65
C PHE A 84 1.72 5.69 11.97
N ASP A 85 2.37 5.52 13.12
CA ASP A 85 1.73 5.78 14.41
C ASP A 85 1.48 7.28 14.54
N LEU A 86 0.21 7.65 14.78
CA LEU A 86 -0.13 9.05 15.02
C LEU A 86 0.37 9.42 16.41
N GLU A 87 1.31 10.37 16.47
CA GLU A 87 1.59 11.04 17.74
C GLU A 87 0.27 11.60 18.27
N PRO A 88 -0.04 11.43 19.57
CA PRO A 88 -1.26 11.98 20.12
C PRO A 88 -1.25 13.48 19.85
N ALA A 89 -2.18 13.95 19.03
CA ALA A 89 -2.41 15.37 18.83
C ALA A 89 -2.46 15.98 20.23
N ALA A 90 -1.58 16.95 20.51
CA ALA A 90 -1.61 17.68 21.77
C ALA A 90 -3.07 18.08 22.00
N ARG A 91 -3.65 17.64 23.12
CA ARG A 91 -5.00 18.03 23.49
C ARG A 91 -4.98 19.53 23.72
N ASP A 92 -5.20 20.32 22.68
CA ASP A 92 -5.53 21.74 22.78
C ASP A 92 -6.90 21.81 23.46
N GLY A 93 -6.92 21.87 24.80
CA GLY A 93 -8.17 21.91 25.53
C GLY A 93 -8.15 21.75 27.04
N GLU A 94 -7.00 21.82 27.73
CA GLU A 94 -7.02 22.15 29.17
C GLU A 94 -7.09 23.68 29.31
N ALA A 95 -8.30 24.21 29.11
CA ALA A 95 -8.66 25.52 29.58
C ALA A 95 -8.67 25.47 31.10
N ALA A 96 -7.77 26.25 31.71
CA ALA A 96 -7.81 26.58 33.12
C ALA A 96 -9.15 27.24 33.46
N GLU A 97 -9.84 26.71 34.48
CA GLU A 97 -10.60 27.49 35.47
C GLU A 97 -10.48 26.82 36.85
#